data_AF-B9RRG4-F1
#
_entry.id   AF-B9RRG4-F1
#
_cell.length_a   1.000
_cell.length_b   1.000
_cell.length_c   1.000
_cell.angle_alpha   90.00
_cell.angle_beta   90.00
_cell.angle_gamma   90.00
#
_symmetry.space_group_name_H-M   'P 1'
#
loop_
_entity.id
_entity.type
_entity.pdbx_description
1 polymer ?
#
loop_
_entity_poly.entity_id
_entity_poly.type
_entity_poly.pdbx_seq_one_letter_code
_entity_poly.pdbx_strand_id
1 'polypeptide(L)'
;MSTPLTILSLILFSLLFLQSHSLSSPPPNICIIGSGIAGSSLAHFLRRYSPPDSPSSAARILVFERNGLVGGRMATVTISGETFEAGASILHPKNYHASNFTRLLNLKRKAPSSSESSISLGIWDGKKFVFKTISCESKIPFVQKILSFANDFYMFLRYGFSLFKMSSFVEDTVNNFLKYYESFGTRPIFETVDEMLKWAGLYDLTTRTLQDELVNVGLSTLLIQELVTVITRINYGQSVYISGLAGAVSLAGSGGGLWAIEGGNWQMVGGLINSSNVELHLYEEIHSISYLGEYYELNSTKGSYPCEVAVVATPLDESNIQFSPPISIPKRQLQHTHATFVRGLLSPEYFGLKAVSEIPELVGTLEDPELPFSSISILKQHNQTDMTYKIFSRKAMSDSLLDSIFSGREETIRINWGAYPQYKAPEVFAPFILDGHNLYYVNAFENAASTMETSAVAAENVARLILSRISSEVFSDPSDFMSSCSDREVLHSDL
;
A
#
# COMPACT_ATOMS: atom_id res chain seq x y z
N MET A 1 -71.07 -13.56 -42.82
CA MET A 1 -69.75 -13.56 -43.49
C MET A 1 -68.98 -12.36 -42.97
N SER A 2 -67.68 -12.55 -42.64
CA SER A 2 -66.65 -11.55 -42.31
C SER A 2 -66.97 -10.59 -41.12
N THR A 3 -66.33 -10.61 -39.95
CA THR A 3 -64.98 -11.03 -39.54
C THR A 3 -64.89 -11.04 -38.00
N PRO A 4 -64.60 -12.17 -37.32
CA PRO A 4 -64.15 -12.17 -35.93
C PRO A 4 -62.61 -12.32 -35.82
N LEU A 5 -61.87 -12.13 -36.93
CA LEU A 5 -60.44 -12.43 -37.02
C LEU A 5 -59.53 -11.24 -36.67
N THR A 6 -60.05 -10.01 -36.66
CA THR A 6 -59.25 -8.78 -36.45
C THR A 6 -59.06 -8.43 -34.97
N ILE A 7 -59.96 -8.82 -34.07
CA ILE A 7 -59.83 -8.53 -32.63
C ILE A 7 -58.87 -9.52 -31.95
N LEU A 8 -58.82 -10.78 -32.41
CA LEU A 8 -57.89 -11.78 -31.89
C LEU A 8 -56.42 -11.46 -32.24
N SER A 9 -56.19 -10.82 -33.39
CA SER A 9 -54.85 -10.40 -33.83
C SER A 9 -54.27 -9.25 -32.99
N LEU A 10 -55.11 -8.29 -32.56
CA LEU A 10 -54.68 -7.16 -31.71
C LEU A 10 -54.42 -7.57 -30.24
N ILE A 11 -55.11 -8.60 -29.74
CA ILE A 11 -54.86 -9.16 -28.40
C ILE A 11 -53.60 -10.05 -28.43
N LEU A 12 -53.35 -10.77 -29.52
CA LEU A 12 -52.11 -11.54 -29.70
C LEU A 12 -50.88 -10.62 -29.87
N PHE A 13 -51.03 -9.47 -30.54
CA PHE A 13 -49.94 -8.49 -30.67
C PHE A 13 -49.64 -7.73 -29.36
N SER A 14 -50.65 -7.52 -28.51
CA SER A 14 -50.42 -6.92 -27.17
C SER A 14 -49.91 -7.93 -26.14
N LEU A 15 -50.19 -9.23 -26.31
CA LEU A 15 -49.56 -10.32 -25.53
C LEU A 15 -48.14 -10.67 -26.01
N LEU A 16 -47.76 -10.33 -27.25
CA LEU A 16 -46.38 -10.44 -27.75
C LEU A 16 -45.49 -9.25 -27.35
N PHE A 17 -46.06 -8.16 -26.84
CA PHE A 17 -45.33 -7.01 -26.29
C PHE A 17 -45.23 -7.00 -24.76
N LEU A 18 -45.83 -7.99 -24.07
CA LEU A 18 -45.54 -8.25 -22.67
C LEU A 18 -44.64 -9.49 -22.56
N GLN A 19 -43.45 -9.28 -22.00
CA GLN A 19 -42.43 -10.29 -21.65
C GLN A 19 -41.44 -10.67 -22.76
N SER A 20 -40.67 -9.68 -23.20
CA SER A 20 -39.21 -9.81 -23.20
C SER A 20 -38.60 -8.73 -22.29
N HIS A 21 -39.07 -8.65 -21.05
CA HIS A 21 -38.11 -8.30 -20.00
C HIS A 21 -37.22 -9.52 -19.92
N SER A 22 -36.03 -9.46 -20.51
CA SER A 22 -34.94 -10.28 -20.02
C SER A 22 -35.00 -10.17 -18.49
N LEU A 23 -35.15 -11.29 -17.79
CA LEU A 23 -34.89 -11.29 -16.36
C LEU A 23 -33.41 -10.90 -16.24
N SER A 24 -33.13 -9.60 -16.19
CA SER A 24 -31.83 -9.14 -15.72
C SER A 24 -31.76 -9.66 -14.31
N SER A 25 -30.90 -10.65 -14.08
CA SER A 25 -30.45 -11.03 -12.75
C SER A 25 -30.21 -9.76 -11.94
N PRO A 26 -30.63 -9.69 -10.67
CA PRO A 26 -30.36 -8.52 -9.85
C PRO A 26 -28.86 -8.21 -9.91
N PRO A 27 -28.47 -6.93 -9.92
CA PRO A 27 -27.07 -6.57 -9.99
C PRO A 27 -26.30 -7.23 -8.82
N PRO A 28 -25.11 -7.79 -9.07
CA PRO A 28 -24.39 -8.55 -8.05
C PRO A 28 -23.98 -7.64 -6.89
N ASN A 29 -24.08 -8.16 -5.68
CA ASN A 29 -23.53 -7.59 -4.46
C ASN A 29 -22.06 -8.01 -4.35
N ILE A 30 -21.18 -7.01 -4.39
CA ILE A 30 -19.74 -7.17 -4.18
C ILE A 30 -19.41 -6.63 -2.81
N CYS A 31 -18.97 -7.52 -1.92
CA CYS A 31 -18.66 -7.19 -0.54
C CYS A 31 -17.14 -7.16 -0.32
N ILE A 32 -16.62 -6.00 0.06
CA ILE A 32 -15.19 -5.74 0.28
C ILE A 32 -14.95 -5.58 1.78
N ILE A 33 -14.09 -6.43 2.34
CA ILE A 33 -13.73 -6.42 3.76
C ILE A 33 -12.43 -5.62 3.94
N GLY A 34 -12.54 -4.41 4.49
CA GLY A 34 -11.43 -3.50 4.76
C GLY A 34 -11.46 -2.28 3.84
N SER A 35 -11.48 -1.09 4.45
CA SER A 35 -11.54 0.19 3.73
C SER A 35 -10.16 0.86 3.57
N GLY A 36 -9.08 0.08 3.57
CA GLY A 36 -7.73 0.58 3.26
C GLY A 36 -7.53 0.85 1.78
N ILE A 37 -6.29 1.17 1.38
CA ILE A 37 -5.95 1.44 -0.02
C ILE A 37 -6.33 0.28 -0.96
N ALA A 38 -6.09 -0.98 -0.56
CA ALA A 38 -6.48 -2.15 -1.35
C ALA A 38 -7.99 -2.18 -1.66
N GLY A 39 -8.83 -2.06 -0.62
CA GLY A 39 -10.29 -2.11 -0.78
C GLY A 39 -10.87 -0.89 -1.49
N SER A 40 -10.36 0.30 -1.19
CA SER A 40 -10.80 1.54 -1.86
C SER A 40 -10.39 1.60 -3.34
N SER A 41 -9.17 1.17 -3.68
CA SER A 41 -8.71 1.05 -5.06
C SER A 41 -9.50 0.00 -5.82
N LEU A 42 -9.80 -1.14 -5.18
CA LEU A 42 -10.64 -2.19 -5.78
C LEU A 42 -12.02 -1.65 -6.13
N ALA A 43 -12.71 -0.99 -5.19
CA ALA A 43 -14.01 -0.38 -5.44
C ALA A 43 -13.95 0.64 -6.59
N HIS A 44 -12.90 1.46 -6.62
CA HIS A 44 -12.66 2.41 -7.71
C HIS A 44 -12.50 1.72 -9.07
N PHE A 45 -11.66 0.69 -9.16
CA PHE A 45 -11.42 -0.02 -10.42
C PHE A 45 -12.63 -0.81 -10.89
N LEU A 46 -13.38 -1.44 -9.97
CA LEU A 46 -14.65 -2.08 -10.31
C LEU A 46 -15.61 -1.11 -10.98
N ARG A 47 -15.78 0.10 -10.43
CA ARG A 47 -16.60 1.14 -11.06
C ARG A 47 -16.01 1.64 -12.37
N ARG A 48 -14.70 1.94 -12.38
CA ARG A 48 -14.04 2.58 -13.51
C ARG A 48 -13.98 1.69 -14.76
N TYR A 49 -13.87 0.38 -14.57
CA TYR A 49 -13.71 -0.61 -15.64
C TYR A 49 -14.98 -1.39 -15.97
N SER A 50 -16.07 -1.20 -15.22
CA SER A 50 -17.37 -1.77 -15.59
C SER A 50 -17.85 -1.14 -16.91
N PRO A 51 -18.21 -1.95 -17.93
CA PRO A 51 -18.79 -1.43 -19.16
C PRO A 51 -20.08 -0.66 -18.89
N PRO A 52 -20.37 0.44 -19.60
CA PRO A 52 -21.67 1.11 -19.52
C PRO A 52 -22.81 0.11 -19.77
N ASP A 53 -23.90 0.23 -19.00
CA ASP A 53 -25.11 -0.58 -19.12
C ASP A 53 -24.93 -2.10 -18.91
N SER A 54 -23.80 -2.52 -18.31
CA SER A 54 -23.57 -3.91 -17.90
C SER A 54 -24.08 -4.21 -16.49
N PRO A 55 -24.40 -5.47 -16.14
CA PRO A 55 -24.76 -5.86 -14.78
C PRO A 55 -23.69 -5.45 -13.74
N SER A 56 -22.41 -5.46 -14.10
CA SER A 56 -21.31 -5.02 -13.22
C SER A 56 -21.31 -3.51 -12.96
N SER A 57 -21.77 -2.69 -13.92
CA SER A 57 -21.93 -1.25 -13.70
C SER A 57 -23.02 -0.92 -12.67
N ALA A 58 -24.06 -1.76 -12.61
CA ALA A 58 -25.15 -1.66 -11.64
C ALA A 58 -24.86 -2.39 -10.31
N ALA A 59 -23.74 -3.13 -10.21
CA ALA A 59 -23.37 -3.90 -9.02
C ALA A 59 -23.42 -3.07 -7.75
N ARG A 60 -23.97 -3.60 -6.66
CA ARG A 60 -23.95 -2.93 -5.36
C ARG A 60 -22.61 -3.26 -4.68
N ILE A 61 -21.80 -2.24 -4.39
CA ILE A 61 -20.50 -2.44 -3.73
C ILE A 61 -20.66 -2.06 -2.25
N LEU A 62 -20.53 -3.03 -1.36
CA LEU A 62 -20.53 -2.84 0.09
C LEU A 62 -19.09 -2.89 0.60
N VAL A 63 -18.68 -1.89 1.37
CA VAL A 63 -17.34 -1.84 1.98
C VAL A 63 -17.48 -1.86 3.50
N PHE A 64 -16.93 -2.89 4.13
CA PHE A 64 -17.00 -3.08 5.58
C PHE A 64 -15.69 -2.64 6.25
N GLU A 65 -15.79 -1.77 7.24
CA GLU A 65 -14.67 -1.28 8.04
C GLU A 65 -14.97 -1.45 9.52
N ARG A 66 -14.11 -2.19 10.21
CA ARG A 66 -14.26 -2.42 11.65
C ARG A 66 -14.06 -1.15 12.48
N ASN A 67 -13.31 -0.17 11.95
CA ASN A 67 -13.04 1.10 12.59
C ASN A 67 -14.06 2.19 12.22
N GLY A 68 -13.99 3.31 12.93
CA GLY A 68 -14.80 4.50 12.65
C GLY A 68 -14.29 5.39 11.52
N LEU A 69 -13.14 5.06 10.94
CA LEU A 69 -12.47 5.85 9.92
C LEU A 69 -11.91 4.92 8.84
N VAL A 70 -11.92 5.40 7.60
CA VAL A 70 -11.30 4.72 6.46
C VAL A 70 -9.80 5.02 6.41
N GLY A 71 -9.04 4.23 5.65
CA GLY A 71 -7.60 4.43 5.45
C GLY A 71 -6.73 3.25 5.89
N GLY A 72 -7.19 2.46 6.85
CA GLY A 72 -6.41 1.35 7.41
C GLY A 72 -5.06 1.82 7.95
N ARG A 73 -3.96 1.30 7.40
CA ARG A 73 -2.58 1.69 7.75
C ARG A 73 -2.17 3.09 7.26
N MET A 74 -3.02 3.75 6.47
CA MET A 74 -2.88 5.15 6.09
C MET A 74 -3.65 6.00 7.10
N ALA A 75 -3.03 6.23 8.25
CA ALA A 75 -3.62 6.99 9.34
C ALA A 75 -2.73 8.17 9.70
N THR A 76 -3.31 9.14 10.39
CA THR A 76 -2.61 10.31 10.89
C THR A 76 -2.73 10.42 12.41
N VAL A 77 -1.83 11.18 13.02
CA VAL A 77 -1.88 11.59 14.43
C VAL A 77 -1.83 13.09 14.52
N THR A 78 -2.59 13.65 15.46
CA THR A 78 -2.48 15.06 15.82
C THR A 78 -1.73 15.18 17.12
N ILE A 79 -0.60 15.90 17.10
CA ILE A 79 0.20 16.22 18.29
C ILE A 79 0.36 17.73 18.33
N SER A 80 -0.03 18.35 19.44
CA SER A 80 0.04 19.80 19.62
C SER A 80 -0.61 20.63 18.48
N GLY A 81 -1.77 20.17 18.00
CA GLY A 81 -2.54 20.84 16.94
C GLY A 81 -2.04 20.60 15.51
N GLU A 82 -0.95 19.86 15.33
CA GLU A 82 -0.37 19.54 14.02
C GLU A 82 -0.58 18.07 13.67
N THR A 83 -0.95 17.81 12.42
CA THR A 83 -1.28 16.46 11.95
C THR A 83 -0.13 15.87 11.14
N PHE A 84 0.31 14.67 11.52
CA PHE A 84 1.40 13.94 10.90
C PHE A 84 0.97 12.54 10.47
N GLU A 85 1.64 12.00 9.45
CA GLU A 85 1.42 10.62 9.02
C GLU A 85 1.89 9.62 10.09
N ALA A 86 0.97 8.73 10.48
CA ALA A 86 1.22 7.65 11.42
C ALA A 86 1.86 6.43 10.74
N GLY A 87 1.33 6.07 9.57
CA GLY A 87 1.86 5.04 8.67
C GLY A 87 1.95 5.57 7.24
N ALA A 88 2.37 4.73 6.29
CA ALA A 88 2.28 4.99 4.85
C ALA A 88 2.67 6.44 4.42
N SER A 89 3.80 6.93 4.93
CA SER A 89 4.10 8.37 4.96
C SER A 89 4.74 8.93 3.69
N ILE A 90 5.17 8.07 2.76
CA ILE A 90 5.91 8.46 1.55
C ILE A 90 5.32 7.82 0.29
N LEU A 91 5.36 8.56 -0.80
CA LEU A 91 4.99 8.13 -2.15
C LEU A 91 6.17 8.36 -3.10
N HIS A 92 6.38 7.43 -4.02
CA HIS A 92 7.45 7.48 -5.01
C HIS A 92 6.94 8.05 -6.34
N PRO A 93 7.75 8.77 -7.15
CA PRO A 93 7.31 9.31 -8.45
C PRO A 93 6.79 8.26 -9.44
N LYS A 94 7.25 7.01 -9.33
CA LYS A 94 6.82 5.87 -10.16
C LYS A 94 5.59 5.12 -9.61
N ASN A 95 4.96 5.66 -8.57
CA ASN A 95 3.65 5.20 -8.09
C ASN A 95 2.56 5.86 -8.94
N TYR A 96 2.24 5.25 -10.08
CA TYR A 96 1.35 5.82 -11.08
C TYR A 96 -0.12 5.79 -10.64
N HIS A 97 -0.57 4.77 -9.93
CA HIS A 97 -1.91 4.77 -9.32
C HIS A 97 -2.03 5.87 -8.27
N ALA A 98 -1.11 5.96 -7.30
CA ALA A 98 -1.16 7.04 -6.31
C ALA A 98 -1.14 8.44 -6.97
N SER A 99 -0.32 8.63 -8.01
CA SER A 99 -0.28 9.89 -8.78
C SER A 99 -1.60 10.17 -9.51
N ASN A 100 -2.20 9.15 -10.12
CA ASN A 100 -3.46 9.26 -10.83
C ASN A 100 -4.63 9.52 -9.87
N PHE A 101 -4.69 8.83 -8.73
CA PHE A 101 -5.68 9.07 -7.68
C PHE A 101 -5.58 10.49 -7.13
N THR A 102 -4.37 10.96 -6.87
CA THR A 102 -4.12 12.35 -6.43
C THR A 102 -4.67 13.35 -7.44
N ARG A 103 -4.43 13.15 -8.74
CA ARG A 103 -4.94 14.02 -9.81
C ARG A 103 -6.46 13.94 -9.93
N LEU A 104 -7.02 12.73 -9.93
CA LEU A 104 -8.45 12.46 -10.01
C LEU A 104 -9.23 13.17 -8.90
N LEU A 105 -8.69 13.14 -7.69
CA LEU A 105 -9.31 13.69 -6.49
C LEU A 105 -8.94 15.16 -6.24
N ASN A 106 -8.19 15.78 -7.16
CA ASN A 106 -7.69 17.14 -7.05
C ASN A 106 -6.95 17.42 -5.71
N LEU A 107 -6.19 16.42 -5.24
CA LEU A 107 -5.44 16.50 -3.99
C LEU A 107 -4.10 17.22 -4.23
N LYS A 108 -3.72 18.07 -3.28
CA LYS A 108 -2.48 18.84 -3.37
C LYS A 108 -1.32 18.06 -2.79
N ARG A 109 -0.20 18.02 -3.52
CA ARG A 109 1.06 17.50 -2.98
C ARG A 109 1.59 18.47 -1.93
N LYS A 110 2.03 17.93 -0.80
CA LYS A 110 2.72 18.70 0.23
C LYS A 110 3.94 19.37 -0.40
N ALA A 111 4.08 20.68 -0.21
CA ALA A 111 5.27 21.37 -0.67
C ALA A 111 6.48 20.80 0.08
N PRO A 112 7.66 20.64 -0.59
CA PRO A 112 8.88 20.30 0.12
C PRO A 112 9.07 21.34 1.22
N SER A 113 9.12 20.93 2.49
CA SER A 113 9.52 21.87 3.52
C SER A 113 10.94 22.33 3.22
N SER A 114 11.32 23.54 3.66
CA SER A 114 12.70 24.03 3.49
C SER A 114 13.78 23.13 4.15
N SER A 115 13.35 22.11 4.91
CA SER A 115 14.16 21.06 5.53
C SER A 115 14.19 19.74 4.75
N GLU A 116 13.28 19.49 3.79
CA GLU A 116 13.20 18.19 3.08
C GLU A 116 14.28 18.01 2.01
N SER A 117 14.91 19.10 1.52
CA SER A 117 15.97 19.00 0.50
C SER A 117 17.36 18.66 1.06
N SER A 118 17.54 18.59 2.38
CA SER A 118 18.82 18.29 3.01
C SER A 118 18.67 17.82 4.46
N ILE A 119 17.77 16.86 4.71
CA ILE A 119 17.66 16.23 6.03
C ILE A 119 19.01 15.58 6.39
N SER A 120 19.60 16.02 7.49
CA SER A 120 20.87 15.45 7.94
C SER A 120 20.69 14.03 8.47
N LEU A 121 21.48 13.08 7.96
CA LEU A 121 21.46 11.66 8.32
C LEU A 121 22.60 11.31 9.28
N GLY A 122 22.29 10.55 10.32
CA GLY A 122 23.26 9.87 11.18
C GLY A 122 23.00 8.38 11.26
N ILE A 123 24.06 7.57 11.15
CA ILE A 123 24.02 6.13 11.41
C ILE A 123 24.64 5.88 12.78
N TRP A 124 23.83 5.42 13.73
CA TRP A 124 24.19 5.20 15.13
C TRP A 124 24.29 3.71 15.46
N ASP A 125 25.35 3.32 16.16
CA ASP A 125 25.63 1.93 16.54
C ASP A 125 25.22 1.59 17.99
N GLY A 126 24.55 2.52 18.69
CA GLY A 126 24.25 2.39 20.12
C GLY A 126 25.19 3.13 21.05
N LYS A 127 26.36 3.55 20.55
CA LYS A 127 27.40 4.22 21.35
C LYS A 127 27.92 5.48 20.67
N LYS A 128 28.10 5.45 19.35
CA LYS A 128 28.60 6.55 18.54
C LYS A 128 27.95 6.56 17.16
N PHE A 129 28.09 7.68 16.46
CA PHE A 129 27.76 7.72 15.04
C PHE A 129 28.91 7.19 14.20
N VAL A 130 28.67 6.10 13.46
CA VAL A 130 29.64 5.53 12.51
C VAL A 130 29.68 6.31 11.19
N PHE A 131 28.60 7.04 10.91
CA PHE A 131 28.47 7.95 9.78
C PHE A 131 27.54 9.12 10.14
N LYS A 132 27.88 10.33 9.68
CA LYS A 132 27.02 11.53 9.76
C LYS A 132 27.19 12.35 8.49
N THR A 133 26.10 12.83 7.91
CA THR A 133 26.17 13.92 6.93
C THR A 133 26.57 15.22 7.60
N ILE A 134 27.21 16.10 6.85
CA ILE A 134 27.51 17.47 7.25
C ILE A 134 26.18 18.25 7.26
N SER A 135 25.90 18.95 8.35
CA SER A 135 24.74 19.84 8.50
C SER A 135 25.19 21.29 8.64
N CYS A 136 24.35 22.23 8.19
CA CYS A 136 24.58 23.67 8.33
C CYS A 136 23.24 24.38 8.50
N GLU A 137 23.14 25.29 9.48
CA GLU A 137 21.91 26.06 9.77
C GLU A 137 21.60 27.15 8.71
N SER A 138 22.52 27.39 7.77
CA SER A 138 22.36 28.44 6.76
C SER A 138 21.25 28.10 5.75
N LYS A 139 20.21 28.94 5.66
CA LYS A 139 19.11 28.78 4.69
C LYS A 139 19.41 29.32 3.29
N ILE A 140 20.65 29.69 3.01
CA ILE A 140 21.04 30.25 1.70
C ILE A 140 21.04 29.12 0.65
N PRO A 141 20.26 29.21 -0.44
CA PRO A 141 20.13 28.13 -1.42
C PRO A 141 21.44 27.65 -2.04
N PHE A 142 22.36 28.59 -2.32
CA PHE A 142 23.69 28.26 -2.82
C PHE A 142 24.53 27.45 -1.83
N VAL A 143 24.46 27.79 -0.53
CA VAL A 143 25.16 27.07 0.54
C VAL A 143 24.58 25.66 0.70
N GLN A 144 23.25 25.53 0.66
CA GLN A 144 22.57 24.23 0.71
C GLN A 144 22.95 23.34 -0.47
N LYS A 145 23.09 23.91 -1.68
CA LYS A 145 23.55 23.18 -2.86
C LYS A 145 25.00 22.69 -2.71
N ILE A 146 25.90 23.53 -2.20
CA ILE A 146 27.28 23.11 -1.89
C ILE A 146 27.30 22.01 -0.83
N LEU A 147 26.49 22.15 0.22
CA LEU A 147 26.37 21.16 1.30
C LEU A 147 25.89 19.81 0.77
N SER A 148 24.88 19.81 -0.10
CA SER A 148 24.40 18.59 -0.78
C SER A 148 25.54 17.92 -1.54
N PHE A 149 26.27 18.65 -2.39
CA PHE A 149 27.40 18.09 -3.14
C PHE A 149 28.53 17.59 -2.24
N ALA A 150 28.81 18.29 -1.13
CA ALA A 150 29.80 17.84 -0.16
C ALA A 150 29.38 16.54 0.52
N ASN A 151 28.10 16.39 0.86
CA ASN A 151 27.54 15.17 1.42
C ASN A 151 27.55 14.02 0.39
N ASP A 152 27.19 14.27 -0.86
CA ASP A 152 27.25 13.29 -1.95
C ASP A 152 28.69 12.80 -2.16
N PHE A 153 29.66 13.72 -2.16
CA PHE A 153 31.07 13.38 -2.25
C PHE A 153 31.56 12.61 -1.03
N TYR A 154 31.14 12.98 0.18
CA TYR A 154 31.49 12.27 1.41
C TYR A 154 30.92 10.84 1.45
N MET A 155 29.67 10.66 1.02
CA MET A 155 29.05 9.35 0.81
C MET A 155 29.82 8.53 -0.23
N PHE A 156 30.21 9.16 -1.34
CA PHE A 156 30.99 8.51 -2.38
C PHE A 156 32.39 8.10 -1.89
N LEU A 157 33.07 8.94 -1.09
CA LEU A 157 34.35 8.56 -0.48
C LEU A 157 34.23 7.34 0.44
N ARG A 158 33.10 7.18 1.13
CA ARG A 158 32.87 6.06 2.05
C ARG A 158 32.46 4.77 1.32
N TYR A 159 31.53 4.87 0.39
CA TYR A 159 30.87 3.71 -0.21
C TYR A 159 31.31 3.42 -1.66
N GLY A 160 31.94 4.39 -2.31
CA GLY A 160 32.45 4.30 -3.67
C GLY A 160 31.38 3.99 -4.70
N PHE A 161 31.78 3.24 -5.74
CA PHE A 161 30.90 2.82 -6.83
C PHE A 161 29.76 1.88 -6.41
N SER A 162 29.75 1.39 -5.16
CA SER A 162 28.64 0.58 -4.66
C SER A 162 27.31 1.35 -4.63
N LEU A 163 27.36 2.68 -4.50
CA LEU A 163 26.16 3.55 -4.59
C LEU A 163 25.51 3.48 -5.97
N PHE A 164 26.32 3.49 -7.04
CA PHE A 164 25.79 3.37 -8.41
C PHE A 164 25.22 1.98 -8.69
N LYS A 165 25.87 0.93 -8.18
CA LYS A 165 25.34 -0.44 -8.27
C LYS A 165 24.01 -0.59 -7.53
N MET A 166 23.89 0.03 -6.36
CA MET A 166 22.64 0.09 -5.60
C MET A 166 21.54 0.79 -6.40
N SER A 167 21.85 1.95 -7.03
CA SER A 167 20.90 2.66 -7.90
C SER A 167 20.45 1.79 -9.08
N SER A 168 21.39 1.15 -9.79
CA SER A 168 21.07 0.26 -10.91
C SER A 168 20.16 -0.89 -10.49
N PHE A 169 20.46 -1.55 -9.37
CA PHE A 169 19.63 -2.63 -8.84
C PHE A 169 18.18 -2.19 -8.55
N VAL A 170 18.02 -0.99 -7.98
CA VAL A 170 16.70 -0.40 -7.72
C VAL A 170 16.00 -0.03 -9.02
N GLU A 171 16.70 0.62 -9.96
CA GLU A 171 16.15 1.04 -11.25
C GLU A 171 15.67 -0.17 -12.07
N ASP A 172 16.45 -1.25 -12.12
CA ASP A 172 16.06 -2.50 -12.80
C ASP A 172 14.77 -3.09 -12.20
N THR A 173 14.68 -3.10 -10.87
CA THR A 173 13.48 -3.57 -10.16
C THR A 173 12.27 -2.68 -10.46
N VAL A 174 12.45 -1.35 -10.39
CA VAL A 174 11.38 -0.39 -10.69
C VAL A 174 10.93 -0.51 -12.15
N ASN A 175 11.83 -0.67 -13.09
CA ASN A 175 11.52 -0.85 -14.51
C ASN A 175 10.67 -2.11 -14.75
N ASN A 176 11.00 -3.22 -14.07
CA ASN A 176 10.19 -4.43 -14.09
C ASN A 176 8.81 -4.21 -13.43
N PHE A 177 8.74 -3.48 -12.33
CA PHE A 177 7.47 -3.11 -11.69
C PHE A 177 6.57 -2.25 -12.59
N LEU A 178 7.15 -1.34 -13.39
CA LEU A 178 6.40 -0.49 -14.32
C LEU A 178 5.63 -1.27 -15.39
N LYS A 179 5.98 -2.54 -15.66
CA LYS A 179 5.20 -3.42 -16.56
C LYS A 179 3.77 -3.60 -16.08
N TYR A 180 3.50 -3.46 -14.78
CA TYR A 180 2.14 -3.50 -14.26
C TYR A 180 1.27 -2.34 -14.73
N TYR A 181 1.79 -1.30 -15.37
CA TYR A 181 0.98 -0.25 -15.98
C TYR A 181 0.80 -0.39 -17.49
N GLU A 182 1.29 -1.49 -18.07
CA GLU A 182 1.04 -1.78 -19.48
C GLU A 182 -0.45 -1.91 -19.79
N SER A 183 -0.78 -1.65 -21.05
CA SER A 183 -2.16 -1.69 -21.55
C SER A 183 -2.85 -3.03 -21.28
N PHE A 184 -4.18 -3.01 -21.15
CA PHE A 184 -4.95 -4.23 -20.87
C PHE A 184 -4.85 -5.30 -21.96
N GLY A 185 -4.51 -4.92 -23.20
CA GLY A 185 -4.29 -5.86 -24.29
C GLY A 185 -2.98 -6.65 -24.17
N THR A 186 -1.98 -6.10 -23.49
CA THR A 186 -0.67 -6.75 -23.31
C THR A 186 -0.48 -7.35 -21.92
N ARG A 187 -1.06 -6.72 -20.89
CA ARG A 187 -1.01 -7.17 -19.50
C ARG A 187 -2.11 -8.21 -19.22
N PRO A 188 -1.76 -9.47 -18.91
CA PRO A 188 -2.73 -10.49 -18.53
C PRO A 188 -3.52 -10.13 -17.26
N ILE A 189 -4.53 -10.95 -16.96
CA ILE A 189 -5.20 -10.99 -15.67
C ILE A 189 -4.64 -12.21 -14.94
N PHE A 190 -4.21 -12.05 -13.69
CA PHE A 190 -3.51 -13.08 -12.94
C PHE A 190 -4.40 -13.64 -11.83
N GLU A 191 -4.50 -14.96 -11.72
CA GLU A 191 -5.20 -15.62 -10.61
C GLU A 191 -4.28 -15.83 -9.39
N THR A 192 -2.96 -15.82 -9.62
CA THR A 192 -1.95 -15.99 -8.57
C THR A 192 -0.93 -14.86 -8.56
N VAL A 193 -0.36 -14.61 -7.37
CA VAL A 193 0.74 -13.64 -7.21
C VAL A 193 2.00 -14.14 -7.92
N ASP A 194 2.27 -15.45 -7.89
CA ASP A 194 3.41 -16.06 -8.59
C ASP A 194 3.42 -15.75 -10.08
N GLU A 195 2.30 -15.92 -10.78
CA GLU A 195 2.19 -15.63 -12.22
C GLU A 195 2.40 -14.15 -12.51
N MET A 196 1.79 -13.29 -11.69
CA MET A 196 1.92 -11.85 -11.79
C MET A 196 3.39 -11.41 -11.66
N LEU A 197 4.09 -11.91 -10.64
CA LEU A 197 5.50 -11.62 -10.40
C LEU A 197 6.41 -12.20 -11.49
N LYS A 198 6.15 -13.42 -11.96
CA LYS A 198 6.93 -14.06 -13.04
C LYS A 198 6.81 -13.26 -14.33
N TRP A 199 5.62 -12.83 -14.69
CA TRP A 199 5.37 -12.02 -15.88
C TRP A 199 6.11 -10.68 -15.82
N ALA A 200 6.12 -10.01 -14.66
CA ALA A 200 6.87 -8.77 -14.49
C ALA A 200 8.40 -8.97 -14.47
N GLY A 201 8.89 -10.19 -14.23
CA GLY A 201 10.32 -10.46 -14.01
C GLY A 201 10.77 -10.09 -12.60
N LEU A 202 9.87 -10.16 -11.62
CA LEU A 202 10.11 -9.83 -10.21
C LEU A 202 10.15 -11.07 -9.30
N TYR A 203 9.74 -12.23 -9.79
CA TYR A 203 9.61 -13.45 -8.98
C TYR A 203 10.93 -13.88 -8.34
N ASP A 204 12.02 -13.88 -9.09
CA ASP A 204 13.31 -14.38 -8.60
C ASP A 204 13.82 -13.59 -7.38
N LEU A 205 13.54 -12.29 -7.32
CA LEU A 205 13.86 -11.44 -6.16
C LEU A 205 13.11 -11.84 -4.88
N THR A 206 12.06 -12.65 -4.97
CA THR A 206 11.34 -13.17 -3.79
C THR A 206 11.93 -14.48 -3.26
N THR A 207 12.85 -15.09 -4.00
CA THR A 207 13.40 -16.42 -3.68
C THR A 207 14.65 -16.37 -2.81
N ARG A 208 15.29 -15.20 -2.70
CA ARG A 208 16.53 -14.98 -1.94
C ARG A 208 16.44 -13.72 -1.08
N THR A 209 17.35 -13.61 -0.11
CA THR A 209 17.41 -12.44 0.75
C THR A 209 17.96 -11.23 -0.01
N LEU A 210 17.61 -10.01 0.42
CA LEU A 210 18.20 -8.78 -0.10
C LEU A 210 19.73 -8.82 0.02
N GLN A 211 20.27 -9.28 1.14
CA GLN A 211 21.71 -9.41 1.33
C GLN A 211 22.35 -10.25 0.22
N ASP A 212 21.77 -11.41 -0.10
CA ASP A 212 22.31 -12.29 -1.14
C ASP A 212 22.26 -11.62 -2.51
N GLU A 213 21.14 -10.99 -2.86
CA GLU A 213 20.98 -10.26 -4.12
C GLU A 213 22.02 -9.16 -4.28
N LEU A 214 22.20 -8.32 -3.25
CA LEU A 214 23.14 -7.20 -3.26
C LEU A 214 24.60 -7.66 -3.30
N VAL A 215 24.94 -8.77 -2.64
CA VAL A 215 26.28 -9.38 -2.73
C VAL A 215 26.53 -9.91 -4.15
N ASN A 216 25.55 -10.56 -4.79
CA ASN A 216 25.72 -11.09 -6.14
C ASN A 216 25.97 -9.98 -7.19
N VAL A 217 25.29 -8.85 -7.07
CA VAL A 217 25.54 -7.69 -7.95
C VAL A 217 26.80 -6.89 -7.54
N GLY A 218 27.48 -7.32 -6.49
CA GLY A 218 28.80 -6.84 -6.07
C GLY A 218 28.78 -5.52 -5.32
N LEU A 219 27.75 -5.26 -4.50
CA LEU A 219 27.77 -4.16 -3.52
C LEU A 219 28.77 -4.48 -2.40
N SER A 220 29.42 -3.44 -1.87
CA SER A 220 30.32 -3.60 -0.73
C SER A 220 29.57 -3.97 0.54
N THR A 221 30.17 -4.85 1.34
CA THR A 221 29.63 -5.24 2.66
C THR A 221 29.39 -4.03 3.57
N LEU A 222 30.25 -3.01 3.49
CA LEU A 222 30.12 -1.78 4.27
C LEU A 222 28.83 -1.02 3.94
N LEU A 223 28.54 -0.82 2.64
CA LEU A 223 27.31 -0.14 2.23
C LEU A 223 26.06 -0.95 2.62
N ILE A 224 26.13 -2.29 2.53
CA ILE A 224 25.04 -3.17 2.95
C ILE A 224 24.78 -3.07 4.45
N GLN A 225 25.83 -3.17 5.27
CA GLN A 225 25.74 -3.16 6.73
C GLN A 225 25.34 -1.80 7.30
N GLU A 226 25.68 -0.70 6.62
CA GLU A 226 25.36 0.65 7.08
C GLU A 226 24.11 1.19 6.37
N LEU A 227 24.25 1.67 5.15
CA LEU A 227 23.19 2.43 4.48
C LEU A 227 21.95 1.58 4.15
N VAL A 228 22.14 0.41 3.53
CA VAL A 228 21.03 -0.49 3.13
C VAL A 228 20.30 -1.00 4.37
N THR A 229 21.04 -1.40 5.41
CA THR A 229 20.46 -1.86 6.68
C THR A 229 19.65 -0.76 7.36
N VAL A 230 20.15 0.48 7.39
CA VAL A 230 19.39 1.61 7.94
C VAL A 230 18.11 1.87 7.14
N ILE A 231 18.18 1.89 5.80
CA ILE A 231 17.01 2.11 4.94
C ILE A 231 15.94 1.03 5.17
N THR A 232 16.35 -0.25 5.19
CA THR A 232 15.42 -1.38 5.41
C THR A 232 14.79 -1.35 6.80
N ARG A 233 15.56 -0.99 7.84
CA ARG A 233 15.04 -0.85 9.20
C ARG A 233 14.06 0.31 9.34
N ILE A 234 14.28 1.42 8.65
CA ILE A 234 13.36 2.57 8.65
C ILE A 234 12.05 2.21 7.94
N ASN A 235 12.13 1.63 6.75
CA ASN A 235 10.96 1.44 5.88
C ASN A 235 10.16 0.19 6.23
N TYR A 236 10.80 -0.89 6.72
CA TYR A 236 10.13 -2.17 6.98
C TYR A 236 10.29 -2.69 8.41
N GLY A 237 11.07 -2.00 9.26
CA GLY A 237 11.38 -2.48 10.60
C GLY A 237 12.19 -3.77 10.60
N GLN A 238 12.80 -4.17 9.48
CA GLN A 238 13.50 -5.44 9.29
C GLN A 238 14.89 -5.19 8.71
N SER A 239 15.79 -6.18 8.81
CA SER A 239 17.16 -6.07 8.28
C SER A 239 17.24 -6.46 6.80
N VAL A 240 18.45 -6.51 6.26
CA VAL A 240 18.75 -7.01 4.90
C VAL A 240 18.44 -8.50 4.68
N TYR A 241 17.93 -9.22 5.70
CA TYR A 241 17.47 -10.60 5.57
C TYR A 241 16.03 -10.74 5.06
N ILE A 242 15.33 -9.62 4.82
CA ILE A 242 14.06 -9.64 4.07
C ILE A 242 14.27 -10.16 2.65
N SER A 243 13.18 -10.54 1.98
CA SER A 243 13.22 -10.94 0.57
C SER A 243 13.80 -9.83 -0.31
N GLY A 244 14.52 -10.21 -1.37
CA GLY A 244 15.16 -9.28 -2.29
C GLY A 244 14.19 -8.26 -2.88
N LEU A 245 12.96 -8.65 -3.20
CA LEU A 245 11.94 -7.76 -3.75
C LEU A 245 11.46 -6.73 -2.71
N ALA A 246 11.09 -7.16 -1.50
CA ALA A 246 10.71 -6.25 -0.43
C ALA A 246 11.85 -5.27 -0.09
N GLY A 247 13.09 -5.78 -0.10
CA GLY A 247 14.30 -4.98 0.06
C GLY A 247 14.54 -3.97 -1.06
N ALA A 248 14.37 -4.36 -2.31
CA ALA A 248 14.48 -3.45 -3.45
C ALA A 248 13.42 -2.32 -3.39
N VAL A 249 12.18 -2.67 -3.02
CA VAL A 249 11.11 -1.69 -2.79
C VAL A 249 11.44 -0.77 -1.61
N SER A 250 12.06 -1.30 -0.55
CA SER A 250 12.57 -0.49 0.57
C SER A 250 13.60 0.54 0.11
N LEU A 251 14.54 0.14 -0.75
CA LEU A 251 15.57 1.01 -1.29
C LEU A 251 14.97 2.08 -2.23
N ALA A 252 14.00 1.71 -3.06
CA ALA A 252 13.25 2.67 -3.89
C ALA A 252 12.57 3.76 -3.03
N GLY A 253 12.06 3.39 -1.86
CA GLY A 253 11.49 4.31 -0.85
C GLY A 253 12.51 5.20 -0.13
N SER A 254 13.77 5.24 -0.56
CA SER A 254 14.82 6.15 -0.06
C SER A 254 15.45 7.03 -1.15
N GLY A 255 14.94 6.93 -2.39
CA GLY A 255 15.42 7.71 -3.53
C GLY A 255 14.97 9.17 -3.52
N GLY A 256 15.38 9.92 -4.55
CA GLY A 256 14.97 11.32 -4.71
C GLY A 256 13.53 11.47 -5.20
N GLY A 257 12.91 12.62 -4.89
CA GLY A 257 11.59 12.98 -5.41
C GLY A 257 10.41 12.32 -4.71
N LEU A 258 10.62 11.73 -3.52
CA LEU A 258 9.55 11.26 -2.66
C LEU A 258 8.62 12.42 -2.28
N TRP A 259 7.33 12.12 -2.13
CA TRP A 259 6.31 13.13 -1.85
C TRP A 259 5.21 12.56 -0.95
N ALA A 260 4.38 13.45 -0.43
CA ALA A 260 3.18 13.12 0.34
C ALA A 260 2.04 14.08 0.00
N ILE A 261 0.82 13.73 0.38
CA ILE A 261 -0.36 14.58 0.17
C ILE A 261 -0.51 15.56 1.34
N GLU A 262 -0.78 16.83 1.03
CA GLU A 262 -1.08 17.84 2.04
C GLU A 262 -2.37 17.46 2.79
N GLY A 263 -2.32 17.38 4.12
CA GLY A 263 -3.43 16.89 4.97
C GLY A 263 -3.47 15.36 5.14
N GLY A 264 -2.62 14.64 4.43
CA GLY A 264 -2.36 13.22 4.61
C GLY A 264 -2.82 12.32 3.47
N ASN A 265 -2.11 11.22 3.25
CA ASN A 265 -2.26 10.26 2.19
C ASN A 265 -3.59 9.50 2.29
N TRP A 266 -4.14 9.35 3.50
CA TRP A 266 -5.47 8.76 3.76
C TRP A 266 -6.59 9.39 2.91
N GLN A 267 -6.43 10.64 2.49
CA GLN A 267 -7.38 11.34 1.61
C GLN A 267 -7.56 10.64 0.26
N MET A 268 -6.56 9.90 -0.24
CA MET A 268 -6.76 9.06 -1.43
C MET A 268 -7.84 8.02 -1.18
N VAL A 269 -7.78 7.32 -0.05
CA VAL A 269 -8.73 6.28 0.32
C VAL A 269 -10.13 6.85 0.49
N GLY A 270 -10.27 7.93 1.25
CA GLY A 270 -11.56 8.61 1.45
C GLY A 270 -12.17 9.10 0.14
N GLY A 271 -11.36 9.70 -0.73
CA GLY A 271 -11.83 10.19 -2.03
C GLY A 271 -12.21 9.06 -3.00
N LEU A 272 -11.47 7.96 -3.03
CA LEU A 272 -11.80 6.79 -3.86
C LEU A 272 -13.12 6.15 -3.41
N ILE A 273 -13.32 5.96 -2.10
CA ILE A 273 -14.58 5.46 -1.55
C ILE A 273 -15.75 6.38 -1.96
N ASN A 274 -15.60 7.69 -1.76
CA ASN A 274 -16.66 8.65 -2.06
C ASN A 274 -17.00 8.73 -3.56
N SER A 275 -15.99 8.59 -4.44
CA SER A 275 -16.20 8.63 -5.90
C SER A 275 -16.69 7.32 -6.51
N SER A 276 -16.71 6.21 -5.74
CA SER A 276 -17.03 4.87 -6.25
C SER A 276 -18.46 4.40 -5.98
N ASN A 277 -19.35 5.27 -5.48
CA ASN A 277 -20.75 4.93 -5.16
C ASN A 277 -20.86 3.61 -4.39
N VAL A 278 -20.15 3.54 -3.26
CA VAL A 278 -20.15 2.39 -2.36
C VAL A 278 -21.09 2.62 -1.20
N GLU A 279 -21.63 1.54 -0.67
CA GLU A 279 -22.28 1.53 0.63
C GLU A 279 -21.21 1.24 1.69
N LEU A 280 -20.84 2.27 2.44
CA LEU A 280 -19.78 2.17 3.45
C LEU A 280 -20.36 1.83 4.82
N HIS A 281 -19.93 0.69 5.37
CA HIS A 281 -20.28 0.19 6.68
C HIS A 281 -19.13 0.41 7.67
N LEU A 282 -19.18 1.52 8.42
CA LEU A 282 -18.20 1.81 9.47
C LEU A 282 -18.59 1.16 10.81
N TYR A 283 -17.61 0.94 11.69
CA TYR A 283 -17.78 0.23 12.96
C TYR A 283 -18.44 -1.14 12.80
N GLU A 284 -18.10 -1.84 11.71
CA GLU A 284 -18.74 -3.10 11.36
C GLU A 284 -17.67 -4.13 10.96
N GLU A 285 -17.37 -5.03 11.89
CA GLU A 285 -16.41 -6.12 11.67
C GLU A 285 -17.13 -7.35 11.10
N ILE A 286 -16.52 -7.99 10.10
CA ILE A 286 -16.93 -9.29 9.56
C ILE A 286 -16.26 -10.39 10.39
N HIS A 287 -17.05 -11.35 10.88
CA HIS A 287 -16.56 -12.48 11.68
C HIS A 287 -16.55 -13.80 10.91
N SER A 288 -17.41 -13.97 9.91
CA SER A 288 -17.38 -15.17 9.08
C SER A 288 -17.80 -14.90 7.64
N ILE A 289 -17.28 -15.73 6.74
CA ILE A 289 -17.64 -15.79 5.33
C ILE A 289 -18.03 -17.24 5.02
N SER A 290 -19.29 -17.47 4.68
CA SER A 290 -19.84 -18.79 4.42
C SER A 290 -20.34 -18.89 2.98
N TYR A 291 -19.82 -19.81 2.18
CA TYR A 291 -20.33 -20.08 0.85
C TYR A 291 -21.54 -21.00 0.91
N LEU A 292 -22.69 -20.54 0.39
CA LEU A 292 -23.96 -21.26 0.42
C LEU A 292 -24.33 -21.89 -0.94
N GLY A 293 -23.39 -21.94 -1.88
CA GLY A 293 -23.55 -22.56 -3.20
C GLY A 293 -23.82 -21.56 -4.33
N GLU A 294 -24.61 -20.52 -4.08
CA GLU A 294 -24.85 -19.46 -5.09
C GLU A 294 -24.17 -18.14 -4.70
N TYR A 295 -24.12 -17.84 -3.41
CA TYR A 295 -23.55 -16.60 -2.87
C TYR A 295 -22.80 -16.87 -1.55
N TYR A 296 -22.05 -15.87 -1.10
CA TYR A 296 -21.42 -15.83 0.21
C TYR A 296 -22.30 -15.10 1.21
N GLU A 297 -22.53 -15.70 2.37
CA GLU A 297 -23.09 -15.01 3.52
C GLU A 297 -21.95 -14.45 4.39
N LEU A 298 -21.86 -13.12 4.44
CA LEU A 298 -20.94 -12.40 5.33
C LEU A 298 -21.68 -12.07 6.63
N ASN A 299 -21.25 -12.67 7.73
CA ASN A 299 -21.78 -12.35 9.05
C ASN A 299 -20.91 -11.28 9.71
N SER A 300 -21.55 -10.16 10.05
CA SER A 300 -20.93 -9.03 10.71
C SER A 300 -21.43 -8.87 12.15
N THR A 301 -20.78 -7.97 12.88
CA THR A 301 -21.26 -7.46 14.19
C THR A 301 -22.68 -6.87 14.17
N LYS A 302 -23.22 -6.48 13.01
CA LYS A 302 -24.50 -5.77 12.87
C LYS A 302 -25.56 -6.52 12.06
N GLY A 303 -25.18 -7.55 11.31
CA GLY A 303 -26.12 -8.33 10.51
C GLY A 303 -25.44 -9.31 9.56
N SER A 304 -26.23 -9.86 8.65
CA SER A 304 -25.77 -10.82 7.64
C SER A 304 -26.04 -10.26 6.25
N TYR A 305 -25.07 -10.42 5.35
CA TYR A 305 -25.12 -9.84 4.01
C TYR A 305 -24.89 -10.92 2.95
N PRO A 306 -25.83 -11.14 2.02
CA PRO A 306 -25.63 -12.01 0.87
C PRO A 306 -24.82 -11.29 -0.21
N CYS A 307 -23.73 -11.91 -0.65
CA CYS A 307 -22.77 -11.34 -1.60
C CYS A 307 -22.40 -12.38 -2.66
N GLU A 308 -22.65 -12.09 -3.94
CA GLU A 308 -22.20 -12.94 -5.05
C GLU A 308 -20.67 -12.95 -5.17
N VAL A 309 -20.03 -11.84 -4.76
CA VAL A 309 -18.56 -11.71 -4.72
C VAL A 309 -18.13 -11.23 -3.34
N ALA A 310 -17.18 -11.94 -2.72
CA ALA A 310 -16.56 -11.57 -1.46
C ALA A 310 -15.07 -11.27 -1.69
N VAL A 311 -14.60 -10.11 -1.20
CA VAL A 311 -13.21 -9.69 -1.38
C VAL A 311 -12.59 -9.28 -0.06
N VAL A 312 -11.58 -10.02 0.36
CA VAL A 312 -10.80 -9.71 1.55
C VAL A 312 -9.68 -8.72 1.18
N ALA A 313 -9.77 -7.51 1.74
CA ALA A 313 -8.79 -6.43 1.60
C ALA A 313 -8.17 -6.01 2.96
N THR A 314 -8.34 -6.86 3.98
CA THR A 314 -7.74 -6.73 5.31
C THR A 314 -6.67 -7.83 5.48
N PRO A 315 -5.56 -7.59 6.22
CA PRO A 315 -4.58 -8.63 6.47
C PRO A 315 -5.22 -9.79 7.25
N LEU A 316 -5.26 -10.99 6.64
CA LEU A 316 -5.92 -12.14 7.25
C LEU A 316 -5.27 -12.58 8.57
N ASP A 317 -3.96 -12.38 8.71
CA ASP A 317 -3.18 -12.71 9.90
C ASP A 317 -3.51 -11.82 11.12
N GLU A 318 -4.18 -10.68 10.89
CA GLU A 318 -4.65 -9.74 11.91
C GLU A 318 -6.19 -9.76 12.04
N SER A 319 -6.82 -10.81 11.51
CA SER A 319 -8.27 -10.97 11.50
C SER A 319 -8.66 -12.35 11.97
N ASN A 320 -9.78 -12.44 12.69
CA ASN A 320 -10.33 -13.70 13.16
C ASN A 320 -11.51 -14.16 12.29
N ILE A 321 -11.45 -13.89 10.98
CA ILE A 321 -12.52 -14.24 10.05
C ILE A 321 -12.55 -15.76 9.88
N GLN A 322 -13.71 -16.37 10.15
CA GLN A 322 -13.94 -17.79 9.95
C GLN A 322 -14.48 -18.05 8.54
N PHE A 323 -13.90 -19.04 7.86
CA PHE A 323 -14.32 -19.41 6.51
C PHE A 323 -15.05 -20.75 6.54
N SER A 324 -16.19 -20.82 5.87
CA SER A 324 -16.95 -22.06 5.66
C SER A 324 -17.30 -22.20 4.18
N PRO A 325 -16.69 -23.14 3.42
CA PRO A 325 -15.68 -24.09 3.86
C PRO A 325 -14.35 -23.41 4.25
N PRO A 326 -13.49 -24.07 5.03
CA PRO A 326 -12.18 -23.53 5.38
C PRO A 326 -11.31 -23.29 4.15
N ILE A 327 -10.63 -22.15 4.11
CA ILE A 327 -9.62 -21.82 3.08
C ILE A 327 -8.22 -22.26 3.52
N SER A 328 -7.33 -22.49 2.55
CA SER A 328 -5.92 -22.81 2.80
C SER A 328 -5.02 -21.70 2.29
N ILE A 329 -4.42 -20.93 3.20
CA ILE A 329 -3.44 -19.89 2.87
C ILE A 329 -2.11 -20.16 3.60
N PRO A 330 -0.96 -19.76 3.04
CA PRO A 330 0.30 -19.81 3.76
C PRO A 330 0.21 -19.01 5.06
N LYS A 331 0.70 -19.59 6.16
CA LYS A 331 0.78 -18.87 7.43
C LYS A 331 1.78 -17.73 7.30
N ARG A 332 1.37 -16.54 7.72
CA ARG A 332 2.24 -15.37 7.76
C ARG A 332 2.20 -14.74 9.15
N GLN A 333 3.31 -14.12 9.52
CA GLN A 333 3.42 -13.30 10.73
C GLN A 333 3.67 -11.87 10.27
N LEU A 334 3.05 -10.88 10.93
CA LEU A 334 3.35 -9.49 10.66
C LEU A 334 4.51 -9.00 11.52
N GLN A 335 5.39 -8.22 10.90
CA GLN A 335 6.29 -7.33 11.60
C GLN A 335 5.49 -6.15 12.14
N HIS A 336 5.40 -6.08 13.46
CA HIS A 336 4.86 -4.92 14.14
C HIS A 336 5.87 -3.76 14.15
N THR A 337 5.41 -2.59 13.71
CA THR A 337 6.16 -1.35 13.76
C THR A 337 5.49 -0.43 14.77
N HIS A 338 6.18 -0.17 15.88
CA HIS A 338 5.74 0.79 16.88
C HIS A 338 6.22 2.18 16.46
N ALA A 339 5.25 3.04 16.13
CA ALA A 339 5.46 4.44 15.85
C ALA A 339 5.17 5.26 17.12
N THR A 340 6.20 5.88 17.69
CA THR A 340 6.07 6.76 18.86
C THR A 340 6.31 8.20 18.43
N PHE A 341 5.34 9.07 18.69
CA PHE A 341 5.39 10.50 18.44
C PHE A 341 5.67 11.20 19.75
N VAL A 342 6.67 12.08 19.77
CA VAL A 342 7.07 12.80 20.98
C VAL A 342 7.22 14.28 20.63
N ARG A 343 6.62 15.17 21.42
CA ARG A 343 6.99 16.58 21.45
C ARG A 343 7.91 16.80 22.64
N GLY A 344 9.08 17.37 22.40
CA GLY A 344 10.08 17.55 23.45
C GLY A 344 11.47 17.88 22.90
N LEU A 345 12.50 17.53 23.66
CA LEU A 345 13.90 17.78 23.33
C LEU A 345 14.73 16.52 23.56
N LEU A 346 15.49 16.10 22.53
CA LEU A 346 16.41 14.97 22.66
C LEU A 346 17.57 15.28 23.61
N SER A 347 18.00 14.27 24.37
CA SER A 347 19.20 14.34 25.20
C SER A 347 20.45 14.11 24.34
N PRO A 348 21.37 15.08 24.19
CA PRO A 348 22.60 14.88 23.43
C PRO A 348 23.52 13.84 24.09
N GLU A 349 23.47 13.72 25.41
CA GLU A 349 24.26 12.74 26.18
C GLU A 349 23.91 11.30 25.82
N TYR A 350 22.62 11.02 25.54
CA TYR A 350 22.16 9.70 25.09
C TYR A 350 22.89 9.25 23.81
N PHE A 351 23.21 10.20 22.92
CA PHE A 351 23.89 9.93 21.66
C PHE A 351 25.41 10.11 21.74
N GLY A 352 25.97 10.37 22.92
CA GLY A 352 27.40 10.67 23.11
C GLY A 352 27.84 12.00 22.49
N LEU A 353 26.91 12.96 22.38
CA LEU A 353 27.14 14.30 21.82
C LEU A 353 27.07 15.38 22.91
N LYS A 354 27.54 16.59 22.59
CA LYS A 354 27.59 17.72 23.56
C LYS A 354 26.43 18.68 23.42
N ALA A 355 25.81 18.75 22.24
CA ALA A 355 24.74 19.69 21.95
C ALA A 355 23.65 19.04 21.08
N VAL A 356 22.40 19.49 21.26
CA VAL A 356 21.25 19.01 20.47
C VAL A 356 21.44 19.29 18.98
N SER A 357 22.05 20.43 18.62
CA SER A 357 22.34 20.81 17.23
C SER A 357 23.34 19.88 16.54
N GLU A 358 24.08 19.04 17.29
CA GLU A 358 24.95 18.03 16.73
C GLU A 358 24.20 16.74 16.36
N ILE A 359 22.99 16.54 16.87
CA ILE A 359 22.17 15.35 16.58
C ILE A 359 21.59 15.51 15.16
N PRO A 360 21.82 14.55 14.25
CA PRO A 360 21.20 14.59 12.92
C PRO A 360 19.67 14.57 12.98
N GLU A 361 19.03 15.23 12.02
CA GLU A 361 17.56 15.29 11.92
C GLU A 361 16.92 13.93 11.69
N LEU A 362 17.64 13.01 11.04
CA LEU A 362 17.31 11.59 10.92
C LEU A 362 18.44 10.74 11.51
N VAL A 363 18.15 10.08 12.62
CA VAL A 363 19.02 9.07 13.22
C VAL A 363 18.50 7.69 12.85
N GLY A 364 19.26 6.95 12.04
CA GLY A 364 19.05 5.54 11.75
C GLY A 364 20.01 4.67 12.56
N THR A 365 19.62 3.44 12.85
CA THR A 365 20.43 2.49 13.62
C THR A 365 20.87 1.29 12.80
N LEU A 366 22.04 0.74 13.14
CA LEU A 366 22.46 -0.56 12.61
C LEU A 366 21.56 -1.68 13.12
N GLU A 367 21.66 -2.86 12.51
CA GLU A 367 20.95 -4.05 12.98
C GLU A 367 21.66 -4.64 14.20
N ASP A 368 21.12 -4.35 15.38
CA ASP A 368 21.54 -4.94 16.65
C ASP A 368 20.30 -5.15 17.55
N PRO A 369 20.07 -6.37 18.09
CA PRO A 369 18.95 -6.67 18.98
C PRO A 369 18.87 -5.83 20.25
N GLU A 370 20.01 -5.29 20.72
CA GLU A 370 20.08 -4.47 21.94
C GLU A 370 19.67 -3.01 21.68
N LEU A 371 19.55 -2.60 20.40
CA LEU A 371 19.14 -1.23 20.07
C LEU A 371 17.63 -1.05 20.22
N PRO A 372 17.18 -0.03 20.98
CA PRO A 372 15.77 0.11 21.35
C PRO A 372 14.87 0.64 20.22
N PHE A 373 15.43 1.24 19.18
CA PHE A 373 14.68 1.82 18.07
C PHE A 373 15.39 1.58 16.72
N SER A 374 14.62 1.60 15.64
CA SER A 374 15.11 1.58 14.27
C SER A 374 15.56 2.96 13.82
N SER A 375 14.75 3.99 14.10
CA SER A 375 15.08 5.37 13.77
C SER A 375 14.35 6.41 14.61
N ILE A 376 14.93 7.61 14.69
CA ILE A 376 14.32 8.82 15.22
C ILE A 376 14.42 9.90 14.12
N SER A 377 13.32 10.55 13.78
CA SER A 377 13.30 11.67 12.82
C SER A 377 12.55 12.87 13.34
N ILE A 378 13.01 14.06 12.98
CA ILE A 378 12.30 15.32 13.23
C ILE A 378 11.16 15.47 12.22
N LEU A 379 9.94 15.61 12.71
CA LEU A 379 8.76 15.92 11.89
C LEU A 379 8.53 17.42 11.76
N LYS A 380 8.76 18.17 12.85
CA LYS A 380 8.61 19.62 12.90
C LYS A 380 9.51 20.22 13.97
N GLN A 381 10.15 21.33 13.65
CA GLN A 381 10.85 22.17 14.61
C GLN A 381 9.94 23.34 14.99
N HIS A 382 9.54 23.44 16.26
CA HIS A 382 8.72 24.56 16.75
C HIS A 382 9.60 25.74 17.14
N ASN A 383 10.71 25.46 17.84
CA ASN A 383 11.77 26.41 18.15
C ASN A 383 13.11 25.66 18.41
N GLN A 384 14.11 26.32 19.00
CA GLN A 384 15.43 25.72 19.24
C GLN A 384 15.44 24.63 20.33
N THR A 385 14.43 24.61 21.21
CA THR A 385 14.35 23.71 22.37
C THR A 385 13.10 22.84 22.37
N ASP A 386 12.32 22.85 21.28
CA ASP A 386 11.07 22.10 21.16
C ASP A 386 10.88 21.63 19.72
N MET A 387 10.84 20.31 19.56
CA MET A 387 10.58 19.64 18.29
C MET A 387 9.57 18.51 18.46
N THR A 388 8.90 18.19 17.36
CA THR A 388 8.09 16.97 17.23
C THR A 388 8.90 15.91 16.50
N TYR A 389 8.98 14.73 17.10
CA TYR A 389 9.72 13.57 16.59
C TYR A 389 8.80 12.41 16.26
N LYS A 390 9.25 11.57 15.32
CA LYS A 390 8.73 10.23 15.08
C LYS A 390 9.82 9.20 15.33
N ILE A 391 9.50 8.19 16.11
CA ILE A 391 10.40 7.10 16.46
C ILE A 391 9.79 5.80 15.95
N PHE A 392 10.55 5.05 15.16
CA PHE A 392 10.19 3.68 14.78
C PHE A 392 10.96 2.68 15.62
N SER A 393 10.27 1.67 16.14
CA SER A 393 10.83 0.60 16.97
C SER A 393 10.08 -0.71 16.74
N ARG A 394 10.73 -1.85 17.03
CA ARG A 394 10.10 -3.18 16.94
C ARG A 394 9.28 -3.57 18.17
N LYS A 395 9.38 -2.78 19.25
CA LYS A 395 8.69 -3.01 20.53
C LYS A 395 8.19 -1.68 21.07
N ALA A 396 7.14 -1.71 21.88
CA ALA A 396 6.64 -0.53 22.56
C ALA A 396 7.74 0.10 23.45
N MET A 397 7.93 1.41 23.33
CA MET A 397 8.91 2.14 24.15
C MET A 397 8.31 2.51 25.50
N SER A 398 8.94 2.04 26.59
CA SER A 398 8.58 2.41 27.96
C SER A 398 8.85 3.90 28.22
N ASP A 399 8.16 4.47 29.19
CA ASP A 399 8.43 5.86 29.60
C ASP A 399 9.87 6.02 30.11
N SER A 400 10.41 5.05 30.86
CA SER A 400 11.82 5.08 31.31
C SER A 400 12.83 5.16 30.17
N LEU A 401 12.58 4.46 29.06
CA LEU A 401 13.43 4.52 27.88
C LEU A 401 13.29 5.88 27.19
N LEU A 402 12.07 6.39 27.05
CA LEU A 402 11.86 7.72 26.48
C LEU A 402 12.49 8.81 27.35
N ASP A 403 12.43 8.71 28.67
CA ASP A 403 13.06 9.65 29.60
C ASP A 403 14.59 9.59 29.58
N SER A 404 15.17 8.49 29.06
CA SER A 404 16.61 8.42 28.77
C SER A 404 16.98 9.08 27.44
N ILE A 405 16.09 9.01 26.44
CA ILE A 405 16.31 9.55 25.09
C ILE A 405 16.03 11.06 25.05
N PHE A 406 15.09 11.54 25.86
CA PHE A 406 14.63 12.93 25.89
C PHE A 406 14.99 13.60 27.21
N SER A 407 15.55 14.81 27.15
CA SER A 407 15.77 15.64 28.35
C SER A 407 14.47 16.23 28.89
N GLY A 408 13.42 16.28 28.06
CA GLY A 408 12.07 16.69 28.44
C GLY A 408 11.05 16.30 27.37
N ARG A 409 9.84 15.92 27.80
CA ARG A 409 8.72 15.53 26.93
C ARG A 409 7.45 16.27 27.37
N GLU A 410 6.74 16.85 26.42
CA GLU A 410 5.45 17.52 26.65
C GLU A 410 4.27 16.59 26.33
N GLU A 411 4.39 15.85 25.22
CA GLU A 411 3.32 15.02 24.69
C GLU A 411 3.92 13.74 24.11
N THR A 412 3.23 12.60 24.26
CA THR A 412 3.66 11.33 23.70
C THR A 412 2.48 10.51 23.23
N ILE A 413 2.47 10.14 21.95
CA ILE A 413 1.46 9.28 21.33
C ILE A 413 2.15 8.02 20.82
N ARG A 414 1.57 6.85 21.05
CA ARG A 414 2.12 5.55 20.64
C ARG A 414 1.12 4.82 19.77
N ILE A 415 1.57 4.32 18.62
CA ILE A 415 0.77 3.48 17.74
C ILE A 415 1.52 2.18 17.46
N ASN A 416 0.79 1.07 17.47
CA ASN A 416 1.28 -0.23 17.06
C ASN A 416 0.63 -0.61 15.72
N TRP A 417 1.45 -0.73 14.68
CA TRP A 417 0.99 -1.18 13.36
C TRP A 417 1.44 -2.61 13.12
N GLY A 418 0.51 -3.51 12.79
CA GLY A 418 0.83 -4.70 11.98
C GLY A 418 1.19 -4.23 10.57
N ALA A 419 2.41 -3.71 10.41
CA ALA A 419 2.75 -2.81 9.30
C ALA A 419 3.03 -3.57 8.02
N TYR A 420 3.81 -4.66 8.12
CA TYR A 420 4.32 -5.41 6.98
C TYR A 420 4.38 -6.90 7.32
N PRO A 421 4.35 -7.82 6.35
CA PRO A 421 4.80 -9.19 6.57
C PRO A 421 6.21 -9.24 7.15
N GLN A 422 6.46 -10.23 7.99
CA GLN A 422 7.81 -10.66 8.26
C GLN A 422 8.31 -11.44 7.04
N TYR A 423 9.19 -10.82 6.25
CA TYR A 423 9.66 -11.42 5.01
C TYR A 423 10.69 -12.50 5.29
N LYS A 424 10.55 -13.64 4.62
CA LYS A 424 11.46 -14.77 4.70
C LYS A 424 11.54 -15.46 3.35
N ALA A 425 12.64 -15.22 2.64
CA ALA A 425 12.93 -15.88 1.39
C ALA A 425 13.21 -17.40 1.60
N PRO A 426 12.76 -18.28 0.68
CA PRO A 426 11.85 -17.99 -0.41
C PRO A 426 10.42 -17.70 0.07
N GLU A 427 9.81 -16.64 -0.46
CA GLU A 427 8.43 -16.28 -0.13
C GLU A 427 7.42 -17.30 -0.71
N VAL A 428 6.30 -17.46 -0.01
CA VAL A 428 5.17 -18.28 -0.46
C VAL A 428 3.91 -17.43 -0.44
N PHE A 429 3.17 -17.44 -1.54
CA PHE A 429 2.03 -16.55 -1.74
C PHE A 429 0.70 -17.30 -1.61
N ALA A 430 -0.30 -16.61 -1.05
CA ALA A 430 -1.69 -17.01 -1.27
C ALA A 430 -2.07 -16.69 -2.74
N PRO A 431 -2.99 -17.44 -3.35
CA PRO A 431 -3.60 -17.04 -4.61
C PRO A 431 -4.48 -15.79 -4.42
N PHE A 432 -4.78 -15.09 -5.52
CA PHE A 432 -5.80 -14.04 -5.48
C PHE A 432 -7.21 -14.61 -5.33
N ILE A 433 -7.46 -15.83 -5.84
CA ILE A 433 -8.72 -16.58 -5.67
C ILE A 433 -8.54 -17.65 -4.60
N LEU A 434 -9.29 -17.58 -3.50
CA LEU A 434 -9.06 -18.42 -2.33
C LEU A 434 -9.74 -19.79 -2.37
N ASP A 435 -10.85 -19.92 -3.11
CA ASP A 435 -11.72 -21.11 -3.08
C ASP A 435 -12.11 -21.62 -4.48
N GLY A 436 -11.50 -21.07 -5.53
CA GLY A 436 -11.83 -21.36 -6.94
C GLY A 436 -13.11 -20.70 -7.47
N HIS A 437 -13.86 -20.01 -6.61
CA HIS A 437 -15.12 -19.34 -6.93
C HIS A 437 -14.92 -17.81 -6.93
N ASN A 438 -15.75 -17.07 -6.18
CA ASN A 438 -15.76 -15.60 -6.15
C ASN A 438 -15.32 -15.03 -4.78
N LEU A 439 -14.42 -15.74 -4.07
CA LEU A 439 -13.75 -15.28 -2.87
C LEU A 439 -12.30 -14.85 -3.20
N TYR A 440 -12.02 -13.56 -3.08
CA TYR A 440 -10.74 -12.97 -3.48
C TYR A 440 -9.94 -12.44 -2.28
N TYR A 441 -8.60 -12.45 -2.39
CA TYR A 441 -7.69 -11.86 -1.39
C TYR A 441 -6.68 -10.90 -2.02
N VAL A 442 -6.95 -9.59 -1.92
CA VAL A 442 -6.10 -8.56 -2.55
C VAL A 442 -4.73 -8.49 -1.88
N ASN A 443 -4.70 -8.61 -0.55
CA ASN A 443 -3.48 -8.48 0.24
C ASN A 443 -2.57 -9.72 0.18
N ALA A 444 -2.89 -10.70 -0.68
CA ALA A 444 -2.01 -11.81 -1.03
C ALA A 444 -0.65 -11.30 -1.57
N PHE A 445 -0.65 -10.18 -2.30
CA PHE A 445 0.56 -9.58 -2.87
C PHE A 445 1.53 -9.02 -1.81
N GLU A 446 1.08 -8.80 -0.57
CA GLU A 446 1.92 -8.15 0.45
C GLU A 446 3.18 -8.93 0.80
N ASN A 447 3.19 -10.26 0.66
CA ASN A 447 4.41 -11.09 0.83
C ASN A 447 5.50 -10.76 -0.19
N ALA A 448 5.14 -10.18 -1.33
CA ALA A 448 6.10 -9.81 -2.37
C ALA A 448 6.76 -8.48 -2.01
N ALA A 449 5.93 -7.47 -1.74
CA ALA A 449 6.27 -6.19 -1.13
C ALA A 449 4.99 -5.44 -0.76
N SER A 450 4.91 -4.94 0.47
CA SER A 450 3.74 -4.22 0.98
C SER A 450 3.96 -2.70 0.95
N THR A 451 3.21 -2.01 0.08
CA THR A 451 3.16 -0.56 -0.06
C THR A 451 1.74 -0.12 -0.47
N MET A 452 1.48 1.19 -0.44
CA MET A 452 0.24 1.73 -1.01
C MET A 452 0.09 1.36 -2.50
N GLU A 453 1.18 1.43 -3.25
CA GLU A 453 1.14 1.24 -4.70
C GLU A 453 0.98 -0.23 -5.08
N THR A 454 1.73 -1.13 -4.45
CA THR A 454 1.60 -2.58 -4.70
C THR A 454 0.20 -3.08 -4.35
N SER A 455 -0.41 -2.52 -3.31
CA SER A 455 -1.81 -2.80 -2.95
C SER A 455 -2.80 -2.30 -4.00
N ALA A 456 -2.58 -1.12 -4.59
CA ALA A 456 -3.41 -0.60 -5.67
C ALA A 456 -3.25 -1.41 -6.98
N VAL A 457 -2.02 -1.80 -7.33
CA VAL A 457 -1.72 -2.67 -8.47
C VAL A 457 -2.42 -4.03 -8.32
N ALA A 458 -2.33 -4.65 -7.14
CA ALA A 458 -3.03 -5.90 -6.85
C ALA A 458 -4.55 -5.74 -6.91
N ALA A 459 -5.08 -4.63 -6.39
CA ALA A 459 -6.51 -4.32 -6.45
C ALA A 459 -7.01 -4.14 -7.89
N GLU A 460 -6.20 -3.55 -8.78
CA GLU A 460 -6.53 -3.42 -10.20
C GLU A 460 -6.62 -4.80 -10.88
N ASN A 461 -5.65 -5.68 -10.61
CA ASN A 461 -5.67 -7.04 -11.11
C ASN A 461 -6.93 -7.80 -10.65
N VAL A 462 -7.24 -7.74 -9.34
CA VAL A 462 -8.43 -8.39 -8.78
C VAL A 462 -9.73 -7.80 -9.34
N ALA A 463 -9.81 -6.49 -9.54
CA ALA A 463 -10.97 -5.86 -10.19
C ALA A 463 -11.20 -6.42 -11.60
N ARG A 464 -10.13 -6.50 -12.41
CA ARG A 464 -10.20 -7.06 -13.77
C ARG A 464 -10.60 -8.54 -13.75
N LEU A 465 -10.11 -9.30 -12.78
CA LEU A 465 -10.44 -10.71 -12.59
C LEU A 465 -11.91 -10.93 -12.22
N ILE A 466 -12.45 -10.11 -11.31
CA ILE A 466 -13.88 -10.14 -10.95
C ILE A 466 -14.73 -9.82 -12.19
N LEU A 467 -14.39 -8.74 -12.91
CA LEU A 467 -15.17 -8.30 -14.07
C LEU A 467 -15.13 -9.29 -15.23
N SER A 468 -13.99 -9.96 -15.48
CA SER A 468 -13.89 -10.98 -16.52
C SER A 468 -14.73 -12.22 -16.19
N ARG A 469 -14.79 -12.62 -14.92
CA ARG A 469 -15.58 -13.78 -14.45
C ARG A 469 -17.08 -13.49 -14.46
N ILE A 470 -17.52 -12.33 -13.95
CA ILE A 470 -18.92 -11.90 -14.04
C ILE A 470 -19.38 -11.85 -15.51
N SER A 471 -18.55 -11.31 -16.40
CA SER A 471 -18.89 -11.24 -17.82
C SER A 471 -19.00 -12.63 -18.45
N SER A 472 -18.09 -13.55 -18.11
CA SER A 472 -18.11 -14.93 -18.62
C SER A 472 -19.29 -15.75 -18.10
N GLU A 473 -19.73 -15.50 -16.87
CA GLU A 473 -20.94 -16.10 -16.27
C GLU A 473 -22.21 -15.62 -17.00
N VAL A 474 -22.27 -14.33 -17.41
CA VAL A 474 -23.38 -13.80 -18.21
C VAL A 474 -23.44 -14.41 -19.62
N PHE A 475 -22.30 -14.77 -20.22
CA PHE A 475 -22.24 -15.42 -21.55
C PHE A 475 -22.37 -16.95 -21.51
N SER A 476 -22.47 -17.58 -20.33
CA SER A 476 -22.67 -19.02 -20.20
C SER A 476 -24.13 -19.45 -19.99
N ASP A 477 -25.07 -18.50 -20.00
CA ASP A 477 -26.50 -18.79 -20.12
C ASP A 477 -26.82 -19.14 -21.60
N PRO A 478 -27.28 -20.36 -21.93
CA PRO A 478 -27.26 -20.89 -23.30
C PRO A 478 -28.31 -20.27 -24.26
N SER A 479 -28.97 -19.18 -23.87
CA SER A 479 -30.01 -18.54 -24.69
C SER A 479 -29.51 -17.46 -25.66
N ASP A 480 -28.34 -16.85 -25.48
CA ASP A 480 -27.89 -15.71 -26.28
C ASP A 480 -26.61 -15.99 -27.10
N PHE A 481 -26.68 -17.01 -27.95
CA PHE A 481 -25.80 -17.08 -29.13
C PHE A 481 -26.45 -16.34 -30.30
N MET A 482 -26.18 -15.03 -30.45
CA MET A 482 -25.91 -14.36 -31.74
C MET A 482 -25.75 -12.84 -31.58
N SER A 483 -24.71 -12.31 -32.24
CA SER A 483 -24.46 -10.87 -32.54
C SER A 483 -23.88 -10.06 -31.36
N SER A 484 -22.77 -9.33 -31.43
CA SER A 484 -21.89 -8.91 -32.53
C SER A 484 -20.60 -8.34 -31.93
N CYS A 485 -19.44 -8.74 -32.46
CA CYS A 485 -18.19 -8.01 -32.30
C CYS A 485 -18.24 -6.68 -33.07
N SER A 486 -17.84 -5.59 -32.43
CA SER A 486 -17.08 -4.52 -33.08
C SER A 486 -16.33 -3.70 -32.03
N ASP A 487 -15.01 -3.83 -32.04
CA ASP A 487 -14.05 -2.98 -31.34
C ASP A 487 -14.16 -1.51 -31.79
N ARG A 488 -13.95 -0.57 -30.85
CA ARG A 488 -13.28 0.72 -31.12
C ARG A 488 -12.87 1.46 -29.85
N GLU A 489 -11.55 1.49 -29.66
CA GLU A 489 -10.69 2.65 -29.34
C GLU A 489 -11.21 3.76 -28.43
N VAL A 490 -10.62 3.85 -27.23
CA VAL A 490 -10.08 5.12 -26.70
C VAL A 490 -8.76 4.79 -26.00
N LEU A 491 -7.65 4.96 -26.73
CA LEU A 491 -6.30 4.91 -26.17
C LEU A 491 -5.83 6.34 -25.86
N HIS A 492 -5.20 6.45 -24.70
CA HIS A 492 -4.57 7.63 -24.13
C HIS A 492 -3.68 8.39 -25.14
N SER A 493 -3.97 9.67 -25.34
CA SER A 493 -2.98 10.67 -25.74
C SER A 493 -2.46 11.40 -24.50
N ASP A 494 -1.15 11.53 -24.44
CA ASP A 494 -0.34 12.44 -23.61
C ASP A 494 0.03 11.95 -22.20
N LEU A 495 1.13 11.17 -22.16
CA LEU A 495 2.21 11.28 -21.16
C LEU A 495 3.56 11.00 -21.80
#